data_AF-A0A8T3KWH9-F1
#
_entry.id   AF-A0A8T3KWH9-F1
#
_cell.length_a   1.000
_cell.length_b   1.000
_cell.length_c   1.000
_cell.angle_alpha   90.00
_cell.angle_beta   90.00
_cell.angle_gamma   90.00
#
_symmetry.space_group_name_H-M   'P 1'
#
loop_
_entity.id
_entity.type
_entity.pdbx_description
1 polymer ?
#
loop_
_entity_poly.entity_id
_entity_poly.type
_entity_poly.pdbx_seq_one_letter_code
_entity_poly.pdbx_strand_id
1 'polypeptide(L)'
;MQKAVSDVGCGELANRIVRDRCGSYLTTSYILCILYLAANPILADETVPPGPFTETECISCHTERDPDLIRQWREDPHSTASGVGCSSCHGERHEGSAQKSRKDSTCTGCHQGPTSHSYATSKHGIITRLEESRQDWRQPLQRGNYRTPGCSYCHLHDGDHSNTMAPDRGPEVRQWICAGCHSPRYVREQFANGKRQLEIADLKLTEGESLIASAVVDQTETLSKLLQSLNHHRNNVLLGIGHQSPDYQWWHGQPAMDGDLIRIRDRILQSSRRKSLADNLEE
;
A
#
# COMPACT_ATOMS: atom_id res chain seq x y z
N MET A 1 29.63 17.82 -15.86
CA MET A 1 30.69 17.54 -14.87
C MET A 1 30.02 16.99 -13.62
N GLN A 2 29.90 15.67 -13.53
CA GLN A 2 29.34 14.95 -12.38
C GLN A 2 30.30 15.03 -11.19
N LYS A 3 29.76 15.35 -10.00
CA LYS A 3 30.39 15.01 -8.72
C LYS A 3 29.55 13.91 -8.09
N ALA A 4 30.18 12.76 -7.87
CA ALA A 4 29.66 11.64 -7.12
C ALA A 4 29.52 12.03 -5.64
N VAL A 5 28.38 11.72 -5.05
CA VAL A 5 28.17 11.70 -3.60
C VAL A 5 28.11 10.24 -3.21
N SER A 6 29.09 9.83 -2.41
CA SER A 6 29.29 8.48 -1.90
C SER A 6 28.26 8.09 -0.85
N ASP A 7 27.81 6.83 -0.94
CA ASP A 7 27.01 6.10 0.03
C ASP A 7 27.54 6.25 1.46
N VAL A 8 26.70 6.79 2.36
CA VAL A 8 26.88 6.65 3.81
C VAL A 8 26.04 5.44 4.23
N GLY A 9 26.71 4.28 4.28
CA GLY A 9 26.13 3.02 4.73
C GLY A 9 25.88 2.99 6.24
N CYS A 10 25.00 2.08 6.65
CA CYS A 10 24.56 1.69 8.00
C CYS A 10 25.66 1.37 9.06
N GLY A 11 26.91 1.80 8.90
CA GLY A 11 28.01 1.52 9.83
C GLY A 11 28.11 2.47 11.04
N GLU A 12 27.39 3.59 11.07
CA GLU A 12 27.62 4.62 12.11
C GLU A 12 26.95 4.35 13.46
N LEU A 13 25.99 3.41 13.57
CA LEU A 13 25.37 3.07 14.85
C LEU A 13 26.17 2.04 15.68
N ALA A 14 27.00 1.21 15.04
CA ALA A 14 27.88 0.27 15.76
C ALA A 14 29.10 0.97 16.39
N ASN A 15 29.56 2.09 15.82
CA ASN A 15 30.76 2.79 16.26
C ASN A 15 30.61 3.60 17.56
N ARG A 16 29.39 3.82 18.05
CA ARG A 16 29.17 4.63 19.27
C ARG A 16 29.21 3.81 20.56
N ILE A 17 29.01 2.49 20.50
CA ILE A 17 28.99 1.61 21.69
C ILE A 17 30.41 1.14 22.08
N VAL A 18 31.36 1.11 21.15
CA VAL A 18 32.72 0.60 21.40
C VAL A 18 33.65 1.66 21.98
N ARG A 19 33.32 2.96 21.88
CA ARG A 19 34.27 4.04 22.17
C ARG A 19 34.42 4.41 23.66
N ASP A 20 33.49 3.98 24.52
CA ASP A 20 33.47 4.43 25.93
C ASP A 20 34.07 3.43 26.93
N ARG A 21 34.60 2.27 26.48
CA ARG A 21 35.27 1.31 27.36
C ARG A 21 36.42 0.58 26.66
N CYS A 22 37.59 1.19 26.56
CA CYS A 22 38.86 0.43 26.58
C CYS A 22 40.05 1.38 26.65
N GLY A 23 40.54 1.59 27.86
CA GLY A 23 41.91 2.07 28.07
C GLY A 23 42.91 0.97 27.70
N SER A 24 43.88 1.35 26.88
CA SER A 24 45.28 0.98 27.03
C SER A 24 45.72 -0.48 26.88
N TYR A 25 45.17 -1.30 25.95
CA TYR A 25 45.81 -2.56 25.51
C TYR A 25 45.40 -2.94 24.06
N LEU A 26 45.78 -2.16 23.05
CA LEU A 26 45.30 -2.33 21.67
C LEU A 26 46.40 -2.19 20.60
N THR A 27 47.43 -3.05 20.61
CA THR A 27 48.37 -3.10 19.46
C THR A 27 48.50 -4.51 18.87
N THR A 28 48.51 -5.57 19.67
CA THR A 28 48.64 -6.95 19.16
C THR A 28 47.32 -7.56 18.69
N SER A 29 46.20 -7.28 19.38
CA SER A 29 44.88 -7.83 19.02
C SER A 29 44.31 -7.22 17.72
N TYR A 30 44.69 -5.98 17.42
CA TYR A 30 44.25 -5.27 16.21
C TYR A 30 44.93 -5.83 14.95
N ILE A 31 46.22 -6.16 15.05
CA ILE A 31 46.99 -6.78 13.96
C ILE A 31 46.49 -8.20 13.68
N LEU A 32 46.17 -8.97 14.73
CA LEU A 32 45.57 -10.30 14.58
C LEU A 32 44.19 -10.25 13.90
N CYS A 33 43.33 -9.29 14.24
CA CYS A 33 42.05 -9.10 13.53
C CYS A 33 42.24 -8.72 12.05
N ILE A 34 43.19 -7.84 11.73
CA ILE A 34 43.47 -7.43 10.35
C ILE A 34 44.05 -8.60 9.54
N LEU A 35 44.96 -9.39 10.12
CA LEU A 35 45.51 -10.59 9.48
C LEU A 35 44.45 -11.69 9.32
N TYR A 36 43.52 -11.83 10.26
CA TYR A 36 42.41 -12.79 10.17
C TYR A 36 41.39 -12.38 9.09
N LEU A 37 41.13 -11.08 8.90
CA LEU A 37 40.31 -10.54 7.81
C LEU A 37 41.01 -10.65 6.45
N ALA A 38 42.34 -10.52 6.38
CA ALA A 38 43.11 -10.71 5.16
C ALA A 38 43.24 -12.19 4.74
N ALA A 39 43.23 -13.11 5.71
CA ALA A 39 43.34 -14.56 5.46
C ALA A 39 41.99 -15.24 5.14
N ASN A 40 40.86 -14.57 5.40
CA ASN A 40 39.52 -15.07 5.13
C ASN A 40 38.78 -14.13 4.17
N PRO A 41 38.96 -14.26 2.84
CA PRO A 41 38.20 -13.48 1.85
C PRO A 41 36.69 -13.83 1.81
N ILE A 42 36.21 -14.65 2.76
CA ILE A 42 34.83 -15.14 2.88
C ILE A 42 33.84 -14.03 3.34
N LEU A 43 34.28 -12.77 3.40
CA LEU A 43 33.42 -11.60 3.62
C LEU A 43 33.33 -10.68 2.39
N ALA A 44 33.74 -11.15 1.22
CA ALA A 44 33.24 -10.56 -0.03
C ALA A 44 31.79 -11.02 -0.20
N ASP A 45 30.84 -10.09 -0.13
CA ASP A 45 29.45 -10.32 -0.51
C ASP A 45 29.45 -10.94 -1.92
N GLU A 46 28.97 -12.18 -2.04
CA GLU A 46 29.00 -12.91 -3.30
C GLU A 46 28.20 -12.11 -4.33
N THR A 47 28.85 -11.69 -5.41
CA THR A 47 28.21 -10.88 -6.43
C THR A 47 27.17 -11.74 -7.16
N VAL A 48 25.90 -11.52 -6.85
CA VAL A 48 24.78 -12.24 -7.49
C VAL A 48 24.81 -11.99 -9.01
N PRO A 49 24.73 -13.04 -9.86
CA PRO A 49 24.71 -12.87 -11.31
C PRO A 49 23.58 -11.91 -11.75
N PRO A 50 23.73 -11.20 -12.88
CA PRO A 50 22.73 -10.22 -13.32
C PRO A 50 21.39 -10.85 -13.78
N GLY A 51 21.35 -12.16 -14.02
CA GLY A 51 20.18 -12.89 -14.54
C GLY A 51 20.23 -13.10 -16.06
N PRO A 52 19.12 -13.54 -16.70
CA PRO A 52 17.78 -13.66 -16.14
C PRO A 52 17.64 -14.83 -15.13
N PHE A 53 16.69 -14.71 -14.21
CA PHE A 53 16.30 -15.74 -13.27
C PHE A 53 14.84 -16.14 -13.48
N THR A 54 14.57 -17.42 -13.32
CA THR A 54 13.22 -17.98 -13.21
C THR A 54 12.62 -17.71 -11.83
N GLU A 55 11.29 -17.80 -11.73
CA GLU A 55 10.57 -17.65 -10.47
C GLU A 55 11.10 -18.61 -9.38
N THR A 56 11.38 -19.86 -9.73
CA THR A 56 11.92 -20.87 -8.81
C THR A 56 13.32 -20.49 -8.29
N GLU A 57 14.18 -19.94 -9.15
CA GLU A 57 15.52 -19.48 -8.74
C GLU A 57 15.45 -18.27 -7.81
N CYS A 58 14.57 -17.30 -8.12
CA CYS A 58 14.28 -16.17 -7.22
C CYS A 58 13.83 -16.67 -5.84
N ILE A 59 12.83 -17.54 -5.79
CA ILE A 59 12.28 -18.07 -4.54
C ILE A 59 13.33 -18.87 -3.77
N SER A 60 14.12 -19.73 -4.44
CA SER A 60 15.11 -20.58 -3.77
C SER A 60 16.17 -19.73 -3.06
N CYS A 61 16.82 -18.82 -3.79
CA CYS A 61 17.90 -18.00 -3.24
C CYS A 61 17.38 -17.04 -2.15
N HIS A 62 16.23 -16.39 -2.38
CA HIS A 62 15.66 -15.49 -1.38
C HIS A 62 15.13 -16.24 -0.15
N THR A 63 14.69 -17.50 -0.27
CA THR A 63 14.32 -18.33 0.90
C THR A 63 15.54 -18.62 1.78
N GLU A 64 16.70 -18.87 1.17
CA GLU A 64 17.95 -19.11 1.91
C GLU A 64 18.47 -17.83 2.57
N ARG A 65 18.31 -16.68 1.91
CA ARG A 65 18.82 -15.39 2.39
C ARG A 65 17.93 -14.75 3.43
N ASP A 66 16.62 -14.76 3.20
CA ASP A 66 15.59 -14.15 4.04
C ASP A 66 14.27 -14.95 3.91
N PRO A 67 14.09 -16.01 4.72
CA PRO A 67 12.91 -16.86 4.64
C PRO A 67 11.61 -16.11 4.99
N ASP A 68 11.69 -15.04 5.78
CA ASP A 68 10.51 -14.25 6.17
C ASP A 68 9.97 -13.44 4.99
N LEU A 69 10.83 -12.92 4.12
CA LEU A 69 10.44 -12.24 2.88
C LEU A 69 9.55 -13.15 2.02
N ILE A 70 10.03 -14.37 1.76
CA ILE A 70 9.29 -15.33 0.93
C ILE A 70 8.01 -15.81 1.61
N ARG A 71 8.04 -16.00 2.93
CA ARG A 71 6.84 -16.35 3.70
C ARG A 71 5.77 -15.25 3.58
N GLN A 72 6.14 -13.98 3.78
CA GLN A 72 5.23 -12.84 3.67
C GLN A 72 4.58 -12.79 2.29
N TRP A 73 5.37 -12.90 1.22
CA TRP A 73 4.84 -12.91 -0.15
C TRP A 73 3.87 -14.08 -0.38
N ARG A 74 4.22 -15.30 0.06
CA ARG A 74 3.37 -16.50 -0.09
C ARG A 74 2.04 -16.41 0.64
N GLU A 75 1.96 -15.60 1.69
CA GLU A 75 0.74 -15.41 2.49
C GLU A 75 -0.11 -14.23 1.97
N ASP A 76 0.47 -13.36 1.13
CA ASP A 76 -0.18 -12.14 0.64
C ASP A 76 -1.19 -12.40 -0.51
N PRO A 77 -2.26 -11.59 -0.65
CA PRO A 77 -3.21 -11.68 -1.77
C PRO A 77 -2.60 -11.54 -3.17
N HIS A 78 -1.47 -10.86 -3.35
CA HIS A 78 -0.77 -10.84 -4.64
C HIS A 78 -0.35 -12.24 -5.06
N SER A 79 0.21 -13.04 -4.15
CA SER A 79 0.55 -14.44 -4.44
C SER A 79 -0.69 -15.33 -4.45
N THR A 80 -1.47 -15.33 -3.36
CA THR A 80 -2.51 -16.34 -3.11
C THR A 80 -3.78 -16.15 -3.96
N ALA A 81 -4.22 -14.91 -4.17
CA ALA A 81 -5.47 -14.63 -4.86
C ALA A 81 -5.26 -14.26 -6.34
N SER A 82 -4.10 -13.67 -6.68
CA SER A 82 -3.85 -13.14 -8.03
C SER A 82 -2.73 -13.86 -8.80
N GLY A 83 -1.96 -14.73 -8.15
CA GLY A 83 -0.86 -15.46 -8.80
C GLY A 83 0.28 -14.57 -9.30
N VAL A 84 0.46 -13.38 -8.69
CA VAL A 84 1.52 -12.43 -9.06
C VAL A 84 2.86 -12.94 -8.54
N GLY A 85 3.72 -13.37 -9.46
CA GLY A 85 5.09 -13.80 -9.18
C GLY A 85 6.08 -12.65 -8.99
N CYS A 86 7.27 -12.98 -8.47
CA CYS A 86 8.38 -12.06 -8.20
C CYS A 86 8.69 -11.17 -9.40
N SER A 87 8.80 -11.78 -10.58
CA SER A 87 9.17 -11.09 -11.83
C SER A 87 8.14 -10.05 -12.29
N SER A 88 6.89 -10.12 -11.80
CA SER A 88 5.83 -9.16 -12.14
C SER A 88 6.19 -7.75 -11.66
N CYS A 89 6.79 -7.64 -10.46
CA CYS A 89 7.24 -6.37 -9.91
C CYS A 89 8.73 -6.13 -10.16
N HIS A 90 9.55 -7.16 -9.94
CA HIS A 90 11.01 -7.05 -9.94
C HIS A 90 11.63 -7.20 -11.33
N GLY A 91 10.95 -7.88 -12.25
CA GLY A 91 11.55 -8.38 -13.50
C GLY A 91 12.44 -9.61 -13.25
N GLU A 92 13.07 -10.09 -14.33
CA GLU A 92 13.88 -11.32 -14.31
C GLU A 92 15.37 -11.03 -14.05
N ARG A 93 15.79 -9.77 -14.01
CA ARG A 93 17.18 -9.38 -13.75
C ARG A 93 17.37 -8.97 -12.31
N HIS A 94 18.49 -9.37 -11.71
CA HIS A 94 18.83 -8.97 -10.35
C HIS A 94 19.27 -7.50 -10.28
N GLU A 95 20.05 -7.06 -11.27
CA GLU A 95 20.43 -5.66 -11.38
C GLU A 95 19.20 -4.77 -11.62
N GLY A 96 18.98 -3.81 -10.71
CA GLY A 96 17.91 -2.82 -10.81
C GLY A 96 16.50 -3.33 -10.49
N SER A 97 16.35 -4.60 -10.11
CA SER A 97 15.04 -5.20 -9.77
C SER A 97 14.32 -4.42 -8.66
N ALA A 98 15.04 -4.06 -7.59
CA ALA A 98 14.48 -3.28 -6.48
C ALA A 98 14.06 -1.86 -6.89
N GLN A 99 14.78 -1.23 -7.83
CA GLN A 99 14.43 0.12 -8.29
C GLN A 99 13.20 0.09 -9.18
N LYS A 100 13.03 -0.95 -10.00
CA LYS A 100 11.82 -1.18 -10.78
C LYS A 100 10.63 -1.39 -9.86
N SER A 101 10.72 -2.32 -8.91
CA SER A 101 9.59 -2.69 -8.05
C SER A 101 9.07 -1.54 -7.19
N ARG A 102 9.92 -0.57 -6.86
CA ARG A 102 9.54 0.60 -6.04
C ARG A 102 8.73 1.66 -6.77
N LYS A 103 8.78 1.71 -8.11
CA LYS A 103 8.08 2.75 -8.89
C LYS A 103 6.57 2.51 -8.92
N ASP A 104 5.79 3.59 -8.83
CA ASP A 104 4.33 3.53 -8.86
C ASP A 104 3.79 2.84 -10.13
N SER A 105 4.46 3.03 -11.27
CA SER A 105 4.10 2.40 -12.56
C SER A 105 4.08 0.86 -12.51
N THR A 106 4.85 0.25 -11.60
CA THR A 106 4.83 -1.19 -11.36
C THR A 106 3.49 -1.64 -10.76
N CYS A 107 2.90 -0.83 -9.89
CA CYS A 107 1.62 -1.13 -9.25
C CYS A 107 0.45 -0.80 -10.18
N THR A 108 0.52 0.33 -10.90
CA THR A 108 -0.60 0.84 -11.71
C THR A 108 -0.87 0.04 -12.98
N GLY A 109 0.01 -0.89 -13.37
CA GLY A 109 -0.26 -1.83 -14.47
C GLY A 109 -1.46 -2.73 -14.19
N CYS A 110 -1.63 -3.16 -12.94
CA CYS A 110 -2.74 -4.02 -12.51
C CYS A 110 -3.77 -3.26 -11.65
N HIS A 111 -3.31 -2.40 -10.72
CA HIS A 111 -4.21 -1.57 -9.92
C HIS A 111 -4.68 -0.40 -10.78
N GLN A 112 -5.88 -0.47 -11.34
CA GLN A 112 -6.42 0.57 -12.22
C GLN A 112 -7.66 1.24 -11.61
N GLY A 113 -8.19 2.25 -12.30
CA GLY A 113 -9.41 2.94 -11.89
C GLY A 113 -9.26 3.63 -10.52
N PRO A 114 -10.26 3.52 -9.61
CA PRO A 114 -10.25 4.20 -8.32
C PRO A 114 -8.98 4.04 -7.49
N THR A 115 -8.38 2.84 -7.46
CA THR A 115 -7.20 2.58 -6.64
C THR A 115 -6.03 3.47 -7.05
N SER A 116 -5.68 3.46 -8.34
CA SER A 116 -4.59 4.29 -8.85
C SER A 116 -4.97 5.76 -8.98
N HIS A 117 -6.20 6.07 -9.40
CA HIS A 117 -6.60 7.45 -9.63
C HIS A 117 -6.73 8.24 -8.33
N SER A 118 -7.22 7.63 -7.25
CA SER A 118 -7.25 8.27 -5.92
C SER A 118 -5.85 8.64 -5.44
N TYR A 119 -4.87 7.74 -5.55
CA TYR A 119 -3.48 8.09 -5.23
C TYR A 119 -2.88 9.12 -6.20
N ALA A 120 -3.02 8.94 -7.50
CA ALA A 120 -2.42 9.80 -8.51
C ALA A 120 -2.92 11.26 -8.47
N THR A 121 -4.14 11.48 -7.97
CA THR A 121 -4.74 12.81 -7.76
C THR A 121 -4.47 13.40 -6.37
N SER A 122 -3.92 12.63 -5.44
CA SER A 122 -3.52 13.11 -4.13
C SER A 122 -2.28 14.00 -4.20
N LYS A 123 -2.03 14.79 -3.15
CA LYS A 123 -0.77 15.56 -3.07
C LYS A 123 0.47 14.66 -3.10
N HIS A 124 0.40 13.46 -2.53
CA HIS A 124 1.51 12.50 -2.59
C HIS A 124 1.78 12.06 -4.04
N GLY A 125 0.75 11.57 -4.74
CA GLY A 125 0.89 11.12 -6.13
C GLY A 125 1.31 12.24 -7.09
N ILE A 126 0.78 13.45 -6.92
CA ILE A 126 1.17 14.60 -7.74
C ILE A 126 2.65 14.93 -7.57
N ILE A 127 3.16 15.01 -6.34
CA ILE A 127 4.58 15.33 -6.09
C ILE A 127 5.47 14.19 -6.56
N THR A 128 5.14 12.93 -6.24
CA THR A 128 5.90 11.75 -6.67
C THR A 128 6.04 11.72 -8.20
N ARG A 129 4.96 12.04 -8.94
CA ARG A 129 5.00 12.15 -10.41
C ARG A 129 5.86 13.30 -10.90
N LEU A 130 5.74 14.49 -10.30
CA LEU A 130 6.50 15.67 -10.73
C LEU A 130 8.01 15.53 -10.44
N GLU A 131 8.36 14.79 -9.40
CA GLU A 131 9.73 14.61 -8.94
C GLU A 131 10.30 13.21 -9.27
N GLU A 132 9.61 12.40 -10.08
CA GLU A 132 9.97 11.00 -10.39
C GLU A 132 11.41 10.87 -10.92
N SER A 133 11.83 11.79 -11.80
CA SER A 133 13.18 11.81 -12.39
C SER A 133 14.28 12.24 -11.41
N ARG A 134 13.91 12.85 -10.29
CA ARG A 134 14.81 13.30 -9.21
C ARG A 134 14.87 12.30 -8.06
N GLN A 135 13.89 11.41 -7.95
CA GLN A 135 13.86 10.38 -6.90
C GLN A 135 14.98 9.37 -7.11
N ASP A 136 15.76 9.13 -6.05
CA ASP A 136 16.70 8.01 -6.03
C ASP A 136 15.95 6.72 -5.67
N TRP A 137 15.68 5.90 -6.67
CA TRP A 137 14.98 4.62 -6.52
C TRP A 137 15.84 3.52 -5.90
N ARG A 138 17.14 3.75 -5.70
CA ARG A 138 18.04 2.80 -5.03
C ARG A 138 17.83 2.78 -3.52
N GLN A 139 17.34 3.88 -2.96
CA GLN A 139 17.10 4.00 -1.52
C GLN A 139 16.09 2.93 -1.05
N PRO A 140 16.32 2.30 0.11
CA PRO A 140 15.38 1.33 0.69
C PRO A 140 14.08 2.02 1.10
N LEU A 141 12.99 1.31 1.31
CA LEU A 141 11.69 1.88 1.68
C LEU A 141 11.61 2.24 3.17
N GLN A 142 12.53 3.07 3.64
CA GLN A 142 12.72 3.37 5.07
C GLN A 142 12.00 4.64 5.49
N ARG A 143 11.60 4.72 6.75
CA ARG A 143 10.89 5.89 7.25
C ARG A 143 11.69 7.19 7.10
N GLY A 144 11.14 8.13 6.33
CA GLY A 144 11.65 9.49 6.19
C GLY A 144 12.71 9.69 5.10
N ASN A 145 13.06 8.66 4.34
CA ASN A 145 14.05 8.79 3.28
C ASN A 145 13.45 9.15 1.90
N TYR A 146 12.14 9.03 1.72
CA TYR A 146 11.44 9.60 0.56
C TYR A 146 10.81 10.94 0.94
N ARG A 147 10.92 11.92 0.03
CA ARG A 147 10.25 13.22 0.19
C ARG A 147 8.73 13.07 0.17
N THR A 148 8.21 12.25 -0.74
CA THR A 148 6.80 11.87 -0.79
C THR A 148 6.66 10.36 -0.98
N PRO A 149 5.66 9.74 -0.33
CA PRO A 149 5.48 8.30 -0.42
C PRO A 149 4.92 7.89 -1.79
N GLY A 150 5.56 6.89 -2.40
CA GLY A 150 5.01 6.09 -3.50
C GLY A 150 4.09 4.97 -3.01
N CYS A 151 3.51 4.19 -3.92
CA CYS A 151 2.71 3.01 -3.61
C CYS A 151 3.52 2.02 -2.74
N SER A 152 4.72 1.66 -3.21
CA SER A 152 5.62 0.73 -2.53
C SER A 152 6.06 1.23 -1.15
N TYR A 153 6.37 2.53 -1.02
CA TYR A 153 6.82 3.10 0.24
C TYR A 153 5.83 2.89 1.39
N CYS A 154 4.53 2.98 1.11
CA CYS A 154 3.50 2.75 2.11
C CYS A 154 3.13 1.27 2.22
N HIS A 155 2.85 0.60 1.09
CA HIS A 155 2.30 -0.75 1.10
C HIS A 155 3.33 -1.86 1.33
N LEU A 156 4.62 -1.60 1.05
CA LEU A 156 5.74 -2.54 1.18
C LEU A 156 6.85 -1.93 2.05
N HIS A 157 6.47 -1.21 3.11
CA HIS A 157 7.40 -0.42 3.91
C HIS A 157 8.43 -1.30 4.60
N ASP A 158 9.67 -0.83 4.72
CA ASP A 158 10.76 -1.56 5.38
C ASP A 158 11.01 -2.98 4.80
N GLY A 159 10.66 -3.19 3.53
CA GLY A 159 10.85 -4.49 2.87
C GLY A 159 9.78 -5.54 3.23
N ASP A 160 8.67 -5.15 3.86
CA ASP A 160 7.48 -6.00 4.01
C ASP A 160 6.97 -6.42 2.63
N HIS A 161 6.93 -7.73 2.36
CA HIS A 161 6.43 -8.31 1.11
C HIS A 161 4.97 -8.76 1.19
N SER A 162 4.28 -8.41 2.29
CA SER A 162 2.81 -8.42 2.35
C SER A 162 2.28 -7.01 2.11
N ASN A 163 1.25 -6.56 2.84
CA ASN A 163 0.71 -5.21 2.74
C ASN A 163 0.80 -4.52 4.10
N THR A 164 1.77 -3.62 4.27
CA THR A 164 1.99 -2.90 5.53
C THR A 164 0.80 -2.00 5.90
N MET A 165 0.00 -1.59 4.91
CA MET A 165 -1.21 -0.78 5.12
C MET A 165 -2.46 -1.61 5.38
N ALA A 166 -2.35 -2.94 5.45
CA ALA A 166 -3.48 -3.82 5.68
C ALA A 166 -4.18 -3.51 7.03
N PRO A 167 -5.52 -3.61 7.11
CA PRO A 167 -6.26 -3.22 8.32
C PRO A 167 -5.86 -4.00 9.59
N ASP A 168 -5.53 -5.28 9.43
CA ASP A 168 -5.12 -6.23 10.48
C ASP A 168 -3.77 -5.89 11.12
N ARG A 169 -2.90 -5.14 10.44
CA ARG A 169 -1.66 -4.59 11.00
C ARG A 169 -1.88 -3.48 12.05
N GLY A 170 -3.13 -3.04 12.22
CA GLY A 170 -3.49 -2.00 13.17
C GLY A 170 -3.21 -0.57 12.67
N PRO A 171 -3.75 0.45 13.33
CA PRO A 171 -3.50 1.84 12.97
C PRO A 171 -2.09 2.33 13.34
N GLU A 172 -1.42 1.71 14.32
CA GLU A 172 -0.14 2.16 14.87
C GLU A 172 0.98 2.14 13.82
N VAL A 173 1.06 1.05 13.04
CA VAL A 173 2.05 0.90 11.95
C VAL A 173 1.89 2.02 10.94
N ARG A 174 0.64 2.29 10.51
CA ARG A 174 0.34 3.33 9.53
C ARG A 174 0.66 4.72 10.09
N GLN A 175 0.29 4.99 11.34
CA GLN A 175 0.60 6.27 11.99
C GLN A 175 2.11 6.48 12.13
N TRP A 176 2.87 5.43 12.45
CA TRP A 176 4.32 5.48 12.57
C TRP A 176 4.97 5.85 11.23
N ILE A 177 4.55 5.23 10.11
CA ILE A 177 5.02 5.56 8.76
C ILE A 177 4.70 7.02 8.41
N CYS A 178 3.46 7.45 8.60
CA CYS A 178 3.03 8.83 8.31
C CYS A 178 3.82 9.86 9.14
N ALA A 179 4.16 9.52 10.38
CA ALA A 179 4.93 10.38 11.27
C ALA A 179 6.39 10.56 10.82
N GLY A 180 6.86 9.86 9.78
CA GLY A 180 8.16 10.11 9.15
C GLY A 180 8.24 11.50 8.49
N CYS A 181 7.11 12.02 8.00
CA CYS A 181 7.05 13.30 7.31
C CYS A 181 6.04 14.30 7.93
N HIS A 182 5.08 13.80 8.72
CA HIS A 182 4.03 14.61 9.31
C HIS A 182 4.10 14.66 10.84
N SER A 183 3.61 15.74 11.44
CA SER A 183 3.49 15.81 12.90
C SER A 183 2.52 14.74 13.43
N PRO A 184 2.79 14.12 14.60
CA PRO A 184 1.91 13.11 15.17
C PRO A 184 0.46 13.59 15.37
N ARG A 185 0.27 14.87 15.71
CA ARG A 185 -1.08 15.45 15.83
C ARG A 185 -1.80 15.43 14.47
N TYR A 186 -1.17 15.93 13.42
CA TYR A 186 -1.75 15.91 12.07
C TYR A 186 -2.16 14.49 11.66
N VAL A 187 -1.27 13.51 11.87
CA VAL A 187 -1.54 12.11 11.55
C VAL A 187 -2.77 11.61 12.31
N ARG A 188 -2.83 11.77 13.64
CA ARG A 188 -3.98 11.30 14.43
C ARG A 188 -5.30 11.96 14.00
N GLU A 189 -5.28 13.27 13.74
CA GLU A 189 -6.47 13.98 13.25
C GLU A 189 -6.95 13.44 11.89
N GLN A 190 -6.03 13.17 10.96
CA GLN A 190 -6.39 12.61 9.67
C GLN A 190 -7.01 11.21 9.79
N PHE A 191 -6.49 10.35 10.66
CA PHE A 191 -7.07 9.02 10.90
C PHE A 191 -8.44 9.13 11.58
N ALA A 192 -8.59 10.02 12.58
CA ALA A 192 -9.87 10.25 13.26
C ALA A 192 -10.92 10.82 12.30
N ASN A 193 -10.53 11.70 11.37
CA ASN A 193 -11.40 12.21 10.32
C ASN A 193 -11.78 11.11 9.32
N GLY A 194 -10.80 10.32 8.87
CA GLY A 194 -11.04 9.17 7.99
C GLY A 194 -12.01 8.16 8.58
N LYS A 195 -11.85 7.82 9.87
CA LYS A 195 -12.78 6.94 10.58
C LYS A 195 -14.21 7.46 10.52
N ARG A 196 -14.42 8.73 10.85
CA ARG A 196 -15.76 9.37 10.81
C ARG A 196 -16.35 9.39 9.40
N GLN A 197 -15.54 9.61 8.36
CA GLN A 197 -16.01 9.54 6.97
C GLN A 197 -16.45 8.12 6.60
N LEU A 198 -15.70 7.10 7.01
CA LEU A 198 -16.06 5.70 6.81
C LEU A 198 -17.33 5.31 7.57
N GLU A 199 -17.48 5.75 8.82
CA GLU A 199 -18.70 5.53 9.61
C GLU A 199 -19.94 6.09 8.89
N ILE A 200 -19.85 7.27 8.28
CA ILE A 200 -20.94 7.83 7.46
C ILE A 200 -21.22 6.98 6.21
N ALA A 201 -20.18 6.51 5.52
CA ALA A 201 -20.33 5.65 4.36
C ALA A 201 -20.96 4.30 4.73
N ASP A 202 -20.58 3.73 5.87
CA ASP A 202 -21.14 2.48 6.39
C ASP A 202 -22.62 2.64 6.77
N LEU A 203 -22.99 3.76 7.41
CA LEU A 203 -24.41 4.07 7.68
C LEU A 203 -25.24 4.12 6.39
N LYS A 204 -24.71 4.74 5.33
CA LYS A 204 -25.37 4.80 4.02
C LYS A 204 -25.52 3.41 3.40
N LEU A 205 -24.49 2.58 3.47
CA LEU A 205 -24.54 1.22 2.94
C LEU A 205 -25.59 0.37 3.69
N THR A 206 -25.55 0.38 5.02
CA THR A 206 -26.51 -0.33 5.87
C THR A 206 -27.95 0.15 5.64
N GLU A 207 -28.14 1.45 5.43
CA GLU A 207 -29.46 1.99 5.05
C GLU A 207 -29.95 1.41 3.71
N GLY A 208 -29.09 1.36 2.69
CA GLY A 208 -29.42 0.76 1.39
C GLY A 208 -29.81 -0.72 1.51
N GLU A 209 -29.03 -1.49 2.28
CA GLU A 209 -29.32 -2.90 2.58
C GLU A 209 -30.68 -3.06 3.29
N SER A 210 -30.95 -2.24 4.31
CA SER A 210 -32.19 -2.29 5.08
C SER A 210 -33.42 -1.94 4.22
N LEU A 211 -33.29 -0.95 3.33
CA LEU A 211 -34.35 -0.55 2.41
C LEU A 211 -34.70 -1.69 1.45
N ILE A 212 -33.69 -2.34 0.87
CA ILE A 212 -33.88 -3.46 -0.06
C ILE A 212 -34.48 -4.66 0.67
N ALA A 213 -33.98 -5.01 1.85
CA ALA A 213 -34.46 -6.15 2.63
C ALA A 213 -35.93 -6.00 3.05
N SER A 214 -36.39 -4.76 3.29
CA SER A 214 -37.76 -4.46 3.69
C SER A 214 -38.73 -4.33 2.51
N ALA A 215 -38.23 -4.32 1.27
CA ALA A 215 -39.04 -4.07 0.08
C ALA A 215 -39.74 -5.34 -0.41
N VAL A 216 -41.07 -5.33 -0.46
CA VAL A 216 -41.89 -6.40 -1.08
C VAL A 216 -42.07 -6.11 -2.57
N VAL A 217 -41.00 -6.24 -3.36
CA VAL A 217 -40.95 -5.78 -4.76
C VAL A 217 -40.31 -6.81 -5.70
N ASP A 218 -40.85 -6.94 -6.92
CA ASP A 218 -40.30 -7.77 -7.99
C ASP A 218 -39.26 -6.99 -8.83
N GLN A 219 -38.17 -6.57 -8.18
CA GLN A 219 -37.07 -5.81 -8.81
C GLN A 219 -35.68 -6.22 -8.30
N THR A 220 -35.52 -7.47 -7.88
CA THR A 220 -34.34 -7.99 -7.19
C THR A 220 -33.02 -7.73 -7.95
N GLU A 221 -33.00 -7.91 -9.27
CA GLU A 221 -31.78 -7.68 -10.07
C GLU A 221 -31.39 -6.19 -10.12
N THR A 222 -32.36 -5.29 -10.31
CA THR A 222 -32.10 -3.85 -10.38
C THR A 222 -31.61 -3.32 -9.03
N LEU A 223 -32.25 -3.73 -7.93
CA LEU A 223 -31.84 -3.36 -6.59
C LEU A 223 -30.47 -3.94 -6.23
N SER A 224 -30.18 -5.17 -6.64
CA SER A 224 -28.85 -5.77 -6.47
C SER A 224 -27.75 -4.97 -7.19
N LYS A 225 -27.99 -4.53 -8.43
CA LYS A 225 -27.03 -3.67 -9.16
C LYS A 225 -26.81 -2.33 -8.48
N LEU A 226 -27.87 -1.71 -7.95
CA LEU A 226 -27.75 -0.46 -7.19
C LEU A 226 -27.00 -0.65 -5.88
N LEU A 227 -27.21 -1.77 -5.17
CA LEU A 227 -26.46 -2.11 -3.96
C LEU A 227 -24.98 -2.35 -4.26
N GLN A 228 -24.66 -3.03 -5.37
CA GLN A 228 -23.29 -3.19 -5.84
C GLN A 228 -22.63 -1.84 -6.13
N SER A 229 -23.35 -0.91 -6.79
CA SER A 229 -22.87 0.47 -7.01
C SER A 229 -22.64 1.21 -5.70
N LEU A 230 -23.56 1.10 -4.74
CA LEU A 230 -23.44 1.73 -3.42
C LEU A 230 -22.18 1.22 -2.68
N ASN A 231 -21.96 -0.09 -2.69
CA ASN A 231 -20.77 -0.70 -2.12
C ASN A 231 -19.48 -0.30 -2.87
N HIS A 232 -19.55 -0.15 -4.20
CA HIS A 232 -18.43 0.38 -4.98
C HIS A 232 -18.07 1.81 -4.57
N HIS A 233 -19.04 2.71 -4.42
CA HIS A 233 -18.79 4.07 -3.95
C HIS A 233 -18.34 4.13 -2.48
N ARG A 234 -18.78 3.18 -1.63
CA ARG A 234 -18.24 3.00 -0.29
C ARG A 234 -16.74 2.65 -0.31
N ASN A 235 -16.33 1.80 -1.24
CA ASN A 235 -14.91 1.50 -1.46
C ASN A 235 -14.13 2.71 -1.99
N ASN A 236 -14.75 3.56 -2.82
CA ASN A 236 -14.13 4.82 -3.24
C ASN A 236 -13.88 5.75 -2.06
N VAL A 237 -14.80 5.84 -1.09
CA VAL A 237 -14.57 6.61 0.15
C VAL A 237 -13.35 6.05 0.91
N LEU A 238 -13.25 4.72 1.07
CA LEU A 238 -12.09 4.09 1.71
C LEU A 238 -10.78 4.45 1.00
N LEU A 239 -10.75 4.34 -0.34
CA LEU A 239 -9.58 4.70 -1.14
C LEU A 239 -9.25 6.19 -1.04
N GLY A 240 -10.26 7.06 -1.07
CA GLY A 240 -10.08 8.50 -0.89
C GLY A 240 -9.49 8.85 0.47
N ILE A 241 -9.91 8.16 1.52
CA ILE A 241 -9.35 8.33 2.88
C ILE A 241 -7.91 7.79 2.92
N GLY A 242 -7.67 6.57 2.45
CA GLY A 242 -6.35 5.94 2.49
C GLY A 242 -5.31 6.73 1.69
N HIS A 243 -5.67 7.18 0.50
CA HIS A 243 -4.77 7.91 -0.40
C HIS A 243 -4.83 9.43 -0.25
N GLN A 244 -5.65 9.95 0.67
CA GLN A 244 -5.81 11.40 0.89
C GLN A 244 -6.23 12.15 -0.39
N SER A 245 -7.20 11.58 -1.10
CA SER A 245 -7.78 12.15 -2.33
C SER A 245 -9.11 12.84 -2.04
N PRO A 246 -9.19 14.17 -2.14
CA PRO A 246 -10.43 14.90 -1.90
C PRO A 246 -11.56 14.48 -2.83
N ASP A 247 -11.27 14.17 -4.09
CA ASP A 247 -12.30 13.79 -5.07
C ASP A 247 -12.92 12.43 -4.75
N TYR A 248 -12.14 11.48 -4.25
CA TYR A 248 -12.65 10.17 -3.83
C TYR A 248 -13.29 10.17 -2.45
N GLN A 249 -12.91 11.10 -1.57
CA GLN A 249 -13.64 11.36 -0.33
C GLN A 249 -14.99 12.02 -0.61
N TRP A 250 -15.02 12.91 -1.59
CA TRP A 250 -16.19 13.69 -1.99
C TRP A 250 -16.81 13.14 -3.27
N TRP A 251 -16.61 13.77 -4.42
CA TRP A 251 -17.35 13.54 -5.68
C TRP A 251 -17.54 12.09 -6.11
N HIS A 252 -16.52 11.24 -5.99
CA HIS A 252 -16.58 9.82 -6.37
C HIS A 252 -16.92 8.89 -5.20
N GLY A 253 -17.12 9.44 -4.00
CA GLY A 253 -17.44 8.73 -2.77
C GLY A 253 -18.77 9.20 -2.19
N GLN A 254 -18.76 10.11 -1.22
CA GLN A 254 -19.92 10.43 -0.38
C GLN A 254 -21.20 10.83 -1.15
N PRO A 255 -21.19 11.81 -2.07
CA PRO A 255 -22.39 12.17 -2.85
C PRO A 255 -22.77 11.11 -3.89
N ALA A 256 -21.81 10.31 -4.37
CA ALA A 256 -22.11 9.20 -5.28
C ALA A 256 -22.93 8.11 -4.56
N MET A 257 -22.59 7.83 -3.30
CA MET A 257 -23.40 6.97 -2.41
C MET A 257 -24.80 7.56 -2.17
N ASP A 258 -24.91 8.87 -1.95
CA ASP A 258 -26.21 9.53 -1.80
C ASP A 258 -27.07 9.35 -3.06
N GLY A 259 -26.47 9.48 -4.23
CA GLY A 259 -27.12 9.22 -5.51
C GLY A 259 -27.64 7.78 -5.64
N ASP A 260 -26.86 6.80 -5.19
CA ASP A 260 -27.30 5.39 -5.19
C ASP A 260 -28.45 5.15 -4.22
N LEU A 261 -28.40 5.72 -3.01
CA LEU A 261 -29.48 5.63 -2.04
C LEU A 261 -30.79 6.25 -2.55
N ILE A 262 -30.70 7.42 -3.18
CA ILE A 262 -31.86 8.07 -3.80
C ILE A 262 -32.47 7.15 -4.87
N ARG A 263 -31.63 6.53 -5.72
CA ARG A 263 -32.08 5.59 -6.75
C ARG A 263 -32.72 4.33 -6.15
N ILE A 264 -32.16 3.77 -5.08
CA ILE A 264 -32.74 2.61 -4.37
C ILE A 264 -34.14 2.96 -3.86
N ARG A 265 -34.27 4.08 -3.13
CA ARG A 265 -35.55 4.54 -2.59
C ARG A 265 -36.59 4.78 -3.69
N ASP A 266 -36.18 5.46 -4.77
CA ASP A 266 -37.07 5.74 -5.91
C ASP A 266 -37.61 4.46 -6.55
N ARG A 267 -36.76 3.45 -6.76
CA ARG A 267 -37.18 2.16 -7.33
C ARG A 267 -38.17 1.42 -6.44
N ILE A 268 -37.93 1.39 -5.14
CA ILE A 268 -38.85 0.79 -4.17
C ILE A 268 -40.21 1.50 -4.22
N LEU A 269 -40.21 2.84 -4.13
CA LEU A 269 -41.43 3.65 -4.15
C LEU A 269 -42.23 3.49 -5.45
N GLN A 270 -41.57 3.48 -6.61
CA GLN A 270 -42.21 3.26 -7.91
C GLN A 270 -42.85 1.88 -7.99
N SER A 271 -42.20 0.86 -7.44
CA SER A 271 -42.74 -0.50 -7.41
C SER A 271 -43.97 -0.60 -6.50
N SER A 272 -43.88 -0.10 -5.27
CA SER A 272 -45.01 -0.06 -4.33
C SER A 272 -46.21 0.71 -4.89
N ARG A 273 -45.96 1.85 -5.55
CA ARG A 273 -47.03 2.65 -6.18
C ARG A 273 -47.70 1.88 -7.32
N ARG A 274 -46.95 1.20 -8.18
CA ARG A 274 -47.53 0.39 -9.27
C ARG A 274 -48.39 -0.75 -8.74
N LYS A 275 -47.92 -1.43 -7.68
CA LYS A 275 -48.70 -2.49 -7.03
C LYS A 275 -50.02 -1.95 -6.48
N SER A 276 -49.96 -0.87 -5.69
CA SER A 276 -51.18 -0.25 -5.14
C SER A 276 -52.17 0.21 -6.21
N LEU A 277 -51.68 0.73 -7.33
CA LEU A 277 -52.55 1.12 -8.45
C LEU A 277 -53.17 -0.08 -9.16
N ALA A 278 -52.45 -1.20 -9.28
CA ALA A 278 -52.97 -2.44 -9.86
C ALA A 278 -54.04 -3.06 -8.95
N ASP A 279 -53.76 -3.17 -7.65
CA ASP A 279 -54.69 -3.72 -6.65
C ASP A 279 -56.02 -2.93 -6.65
N ASN A 280 -55.97 -1.59 -6.79
CA ASN A 280 -57.16 -0.72 -6.84
C ASN A 280 -57.95 -0.78 -8.16
N LEU A 281 -57.41 -1.38 -9.23
CA LEU A 281 -58.10 -1.54 -10.52
C LEU A 281 -58.84 -2.89 -10.62
N GLU A 282 -58.59 -3.80 -9.68
CA GLU A 282 -59.21 -5.13 -9.60
C GLU A 282 -60.41 -5.19 -8.63
N GLU A 283 -60.68 -4.11 -7.86
CA GLU A 283 -61.89 -3.89 -7.04
C GLU A 283 -62.99 -3.13 -7.80
#